data_AF-S8ANG3-F1
#
_entry.id   AF-S8ANG3-F1
#
_cell.length_a   1.000
_cell.length_b   1.000
_cell.length_c   1.000
_cell.angle_alpha   90.00
_cell.angle_beta   90.00
_cell.angle_gamma   90.00
#
_symmetry.space_group_name_H-M   'P 1'
#
loop_
_entity.id
_entity.type
_entity.pdbx_description
1 polymer ?
#
loop_
_entity_poly.entity_id
_entity_poly.type
_entity_poly.pdbx_seq_one_letter_code
_entity_poly.pdbx_strand_id
1 'polypeptide(L)'
;MTVFLNPTMEPNESTHKPSYEGLAHISSWYGGLRPLFLDLVGDYAGEELFFIEGDSLCLHVFGDTRIEITDGPAVVHGIYVMEKFLSNLKQRGCNFHIVFFEAHKLLSFDHGKVDSDKAFRYILIREAFTCHLQQSISSDNPVKVHFFNSLNDLAFKKYLDEAKPYFCMAHDATTTNGDRKEQYYLQSAILCRMMLNGYNIALLDTVEFKDSKAMTSVVEGHSFSQFTESIQRKVAEEMADAFKVLEHEFEFDEIYTTTEVKHEAEKYIKHPREYTVIAVLSGVANEDYKARSLVEKFGYAFLHHTVLMDTLSLEERCLPDIMFDSNKVGQLNNFINYVCRCMSFMLEDFSNFESLKQMYPDTTFNLCDIIDIRLFKYCLANQDFGDKALAVETLSKALEIQVGIELSPLPKKYLNARVVPRTGEGQSQLAVLPFNHPAFDSHLSVIKLDVDDEDFDTLAPLHQLAPEKTH
;
A
#
# COMPACT_ATOMS: atom_id res chain seq x y z
N MET A 1 -50.19 15.23 45.17
CA MET A 1 -48.72 15.18 45.02
C MET A 1 -48.48 14.25 43.85
N THR A 2 -48.48 14.82 42.64
CA THR A 2 -48.59 14.08 41.39
C THR A 2 -47.27 14.22 40.66
N VAL A 3 -46.58 13.10 40.51
CA VAL A 3 -45.24 13.00 39.92
C VAL A 3 -45.37 13.07 38.40
N PHE A 4 -44.65 14.02 37.78
CA PHE A 4 -44.52 14.14 36.34
C PHE A 4 -43.64 12.99 35.80
N LEU A 5 -44.19 12.22 34.86
CA LEU A 5 -43.41 11.33 33.99
C LEU A 5 -42.91 12.17 32.81
N ASN A 6 -41.60 12.32 32.66
CA ASN A 6 -40.98 12.83 31.43
C ASN A 6 -41.09 11.76 30.34
N PRO A 7 -41.52 12.10 29.12
CA PRO A 7 -41.42 11.19 27.99
C PRO A 7 -39.94 11.05 27.59
N THR A 8 -39.52 9.80 27.40
CA THR A 8 -38.27 9.41 26.75
C THR A 8 -38.15 10.10 25.39
N MET A 9 -37.15 10.97 25.24
CA MET A 9 -36.68 11.39 23.93
C MET A 9 -35.81 10.27 23.36
N GLU A 10 -36.28 9.65 22.27
CA GLU A 10 -35.40 8.90 21.38
C GLU A 10 -34.35 9.86 20.78
N PRO A 11 -33.09 9.44 20.64
CA PRO A 11 -32.10 10.24 19.95
C PRO A 11 -32.47 10.30 18.48
N ASN A 12 -32.82 11.50 18.01
CA ASN A 12 -33.08 11.79 16.62
C ASN A 12 -31.71 11.84 15.89
N GLU A 13 -31.12 10.68 15.60
CA GLU A 13 -30.00 10.55 14.67
C GLU A 13 -30.51 10.73 13.23
N SER A 14 -30.90 11.97 12.89
CA SER A 14 -30.89 12.40 11.49
C SER A 14 -29.60 13.20 11.27
N THR A 15 -28.47 12.51 11.25
CA THR A 15 -27.24 13.06 10.68
C THR A 15 -27.51 13.22 9.18
N HIS A 16 -27.79 14.46 8.77
CA HIS A 16 -27.97 14.82 7.38
C HIS A 16 -26.65 14.52 6.67
N LYS A 17 -26.51 13.35 6.01
CA LYS A 17 -25.34 13.07 5.18
C LYS A 17 -25.21 14.22 4.17
N PRO A 18 -24.02 14.83 4.02
CA PRO A 18 -23.83 15.93 3.08
C PRO A 18 -24.24 15.47 1.68
N SER A 19 -25.02 16.30 0.98
CA SER A 19 -25.42 16.04 -0.40
C SER A 19 -24.26 16.42 -1.32
N TYR A 20 -23.49 15.43 -1.78
CA TYR A 20 -22.36 15.62 -2.69
C TYR A 20 -22.82 15.78 -4.16
N GLU A 21 -23.68 16.77 -4.43
CA GLU A 21 -24.26 16.99 -5.76
C GLU A 21 -23.23 17.35 -6.83
N GLY A 22 -22.24 18.17 -6.48
CA GLY A 22 -21.17 18.56 -7.41
C GLY A 22 -20.30 17.36 -7.79
N LEU A 23 -19.89 16.56 -6.81
CA LEU A 23 -19.12 15.34 -7.02
C LEU A 23 -19.94 14.29 -7.78
N ALA A 24 -21.22 14.12 -7.48
CA ALA A 24 -22.11 13.22 -8.21
C ALA A 24 -22.23 13.64 -9.69
N HIS A 25 -22.32 14.95 -9.96
CA HIS A 25 -22.35 15.47 -11.32
C HIS A 25 -21.05 15.17 -12.07
N ILE A 26 -19.88 15.42 -11.47
CA ILE A 26 -18.59 15.07 -12.08
C ILE A 26 -18.51 13.58 -12.38
N SER A 27 -18.88 12.74 -11.41
CA SER A 27 -18.74 11.30 -11.54
C SER A 27 -19.67 10.74 -12.63
N SER A 28 -20.86 11.32 -12.78
CA SER A 28 -21.77 11.00 -13.89
C SER A 28 -21.17 11.40 -15.25
N TRP A 29 -20.56 12.59 -15.35
CA TRP A 29 -19.85 12.99 -16.56
C TRP A 29 -18.68 12.06 -16.87
N TYR A 30 -17.87 11.72 -15.88
CA TYR A 30 -16.71 10.84 -16.03
C TYR A 30 -17.12 9.46 -16.56
N GLY A 31 -18.16 8.85 -15.99
CA GLY A 31 -18.72 7.58 -16.50
C GLY A 31 -19.33 7.65 -17.91
N GLY A 32 -19.59 8.86 -18.42
CA GLY A 32 -19.99 9.10 -19.80
C GLY A 32 -18.84 9.06 -20.81
N LEU A 33 -17.58 9.17 -20.35
CA LEU A 33 -16.41 9.15 -21.22
C LEU A 33 -16.18 7.74 -21.81
N ARG A 34 -15.39 7.68 -22.88
CA ARG A 34 -15.11 6.45 -23.62
C ARG A 34 -13.60 6.29 -23.74
N PRO A 35 -12.99 5.42 -22.93
CA PRO A 35 -11.56 5.14 -23.02
C PRO A 35 -11.18 4.45 -24.34
N LEU A 36 -9.98 4.72 -24.83
CA LEU A 36 -9.38 4.06 -25.99
C LEU A 36 -8.22 3.17 -25.57
N PHE A 37 -8.24 1.89 -25.95
CA PHE A 37 -7.16 0.97 -25.60
C PHE A 37 -6.00 1.07 -26.61
N LEU A 38 -4.85 1.56 -26.17
CA LEU A 38 -3.73 1.96 -27.03
C LEU A 38 -2.38 1.46 -26.48
N ASP A 39 -1.41 1.24 -27.37
CA ASP A 39 0.00 1.10 -26.99
C ASP A 39 0.57 2.47 -26.60
N LEU A 40 1.01 2.63 -25.34
CA LEU A 40 1.54 3.89 -24.84
C LEU A 40 2.73 4.39 -25.67
N VAL A 41 3.58 3.48 -26.14
CA VAL A 41 4.80 3.85 -26.87
C VAL A 41 4.56 3.82 -28.37
N GLY A 42 3.95 2.75 -28.88
CA GLY A 42 3.73 2.57 -30.32
C GLY A 42 2.65 3.47 -30.92
N ASP A 43 1.54 3.69 -30.21
CA ASP A 43 0.34 4.31 -30.77
C ASP A 43 0.04 5.70 -30.19
N TYR A 44 0.49 5.98 -28.96
CA TYR A 44 0.04 7.17 -28.22
C TYR A 44 1.13 8.22 -27.97
N ALA A 45 2.08 7.96 -27.08
CA ALA A 45 2.99 8.96 -26.52
C ALA A 45 4.47 8.80 -26.94
N GLY A 46 4.87 7.66 -27.51
CA GLY A 46 6.27 7.46 -27.88
C GLY A 46 7.21 7.58 -26.68
N GLU A 47 8.21 8.47 -26.79
CA GLU A 47 9.20 8.77 -25.73
C GLU A 47 8.82 10.01 -24.90
N GLU A 48 7.64 10.59 -25.11
CA GLU A 48 7.18 11.76 -24.36
C GLU A 48 7.08 11.45 -22.87
N LEU A 49 7.47 12.43 -22.05
CA LEU A 49 7.39 12.32 -20.60
C LEU A 49 5.92 12.26 -20.18
N PHE A 50 5.56 11.35 -19.29
CA PHE A 50 4.31 11.43 -18.52
C PHE A 50 4.59 11.37 -17.03
N PHE A 51 3.58 11.57 -16.20
CA PHE A 51 3.72 11.27 -14.77
C PHE A 51 2.71 10.24 -14.30
N ILE A 52 3.15 9.40 -13.38
CA ILE A 52 2.31 8.43 -12.67
C ILE A 52 1.87 9.07 -11.36
N GLU A 53 0.57 9.07 -11.10
CA GLU A 53 0.01 9.45 -9.81
C GLU A 53 0.33 8.36 -8.78
N GLY A 54 1.15 8.69 -7.79
CA GLY A 54 1.81 7.72 -6.91
C GLY A 54 0.86 6.99 -5.97
N ASP A 55 -0.21 7.65 -5.52
CA ASP A 55 -1.23 7.05 -4.67
C ASP A 55 -2.08 6.03 -5.46
N SER A 56 -2.36 6.31 -6.74
CA SER A 56 -2.97 5.38 -7.70
C SER A 56 -2.08 4.17 -7.97
N LEU A 57 -0.75 4.37 -8.05
CA LEU A 57 0.20 3.28 -8.17
C LEU A 57 0.16 2.38 -6.92
N CYS A 58 0.07 2.96 -5.72
CA CYS A 58 -0.12 2.19 -4.49
C CYS A 58 -1.41 1.36 -4.55
N LEU A 59 -2.52 1.98 -4.94
CA LEU A 59 -3.82 1.31 -5.06
C LEU A 59 -3.75 0.11 -6.01
N HIS A 60 -3.09 0.27 -7.15
CA HIS A 60 -2.89 -0.83 -8.10
C HIS A 60 -2.02 -1.94 -7.55
N VAL A 61 -0.91 -1.60 -6.87
CA VAL A 61 -0.05 -2.60 -6.21
C VAL A 61 -0.84 -3.39 -5.17
N PHE A 62 -1.68 -2.73 -4.37
CA PHE A 62 -2.52 -3.40 -3.37
C PHE A 62 -3.66 -4.23 -3.98
N GLY A 63 -3.98 -4.02 -5.26
CA GLY A 63 -4.87 -4.89 -6.02
C GLY A 63 -4.28 -6.25 -6.37
N ASP A 64 -2.96 -6.44 -6.21
CA ASP A 64 -2.30 -7.72 -6.49
C ASP A 64 -2.65 -8.76 -5.42
N THR A 65 -3.41 -9.77 -5.84
CA THR A 65 -3.87 -10.88 -4.97
C THR A 65 -2.77 -11.68 -4.27
N ARG A 66 -1.52 -11.57 -4.73
CA ARG A 66 -0.37 -12.25 -4.11
C ARG A 66 0.12 -11.53 -2.85
N ILE A 67 -0.29 -10.29 -2.62
CA ILE A 67 0.09 -9.50 -1.45
C ILE A 67 -0.98 -9.67 -0.36
N GLU A 68 -0.63 -10.35 0.73
CA GLU A 68 -1.51 -10.53 1.88
C GLU A 68 -1.31 -9.41 2.91
N ILE A 69 -2.03 -8.28 2.77
CA ILE A 69 -1.93 -7.12 3.69
C ILE A 69 -2.85 -7.29 4.92
N THR A 70 -3.96 -8.01 4.77
CA THR A 70 -4.96 -8.23 5.82
C THR A 70 -4.41 -8.91 7.06
N ASP A 71 -3.34 -9.68 6.92
CA ASP A 71 -2.70 -10.42 8.00
C ASP A 71 -1.47 -9.69 8.59
N GLY A 72 -1.05 -8.58 7.97
CA GLY A 72 0.03 -7.70 8.37
C GLY A 72 0.59 -6.93 7.17
N PRO A 73 1.23 -5.76 7.35
CA PRO A 73 1.89 -5.06 6.24
C PRO A 73 2.96 -5.94 5.56
N ALA A 74 2.74 -6.30 4.30
CA ALA A 74 3.69 -7.05 3.48
C ALA A 74 4.63 -6.09 2.72
N VAL A 75 5.36 -5.25 3.46
CA VAL A 75 6.11 -4.09 2.94
C VAL A 75 7.07 -4.47 1.80
N VAL A 76 7.97 -5.43 2.04
CA VAL A 76 8.98 -5.86 1.05
C VAL A 76 8.32 -6.45 -0.20
N HIS A 77 7.21 -7.18 -0.05
CA HIS A 77 6.48 -7.75 -1.18
C HIS A 77 5.80 -6.65 -2.00
N GLY A 78 5.19 -5.65 -1.33
CA GLY A 78 4.65 -4.47 -1.99
C GLY A 78 5.70 -3.74 -2.83
N ILE A 79 6.89 -3.54 -2.27
CA ILE A 79 8.00 -2.86 -2.96
C ILE A 79 8.39 -3.65 -4.21
N TYR A 80 8.53 -4.97 -4.09
CA TYR A 80 8.84 -5.81 -5.23
C TYR A 80 7.81 -5.70 -6.36
N VAL A 81 6.51 -5.70 -6.03
CA VAL A 81 5.43 -5.58 -7.03
C VAL A 81 5.47 -4.20 -7.70
N MET A 82 5.65 -3.13 -6.92
CA MET A 82 5.83 -1.77 -7.44
C MET A 82 7.05 -1.68 -8.36
N GLU A 83 8.22 -2.14 -7.93
CA GLU A 83 9.45 -2.13 -8.72
C GLU A 83 9.29 -2.90 -10.02
N LYS A 84 8.64 -4.07 -9.98
CA LYS A 84 8.36 -4.88 -11.15
C LYS A 84 7.47 -4.13 -12.15
N PHE A 85 6.44 -3.43 -11.67
CA PHE A 85 5.57 -2.61 -12.52
C PHE A 85 6.36 -1.47 -13.18
N LEU A 86 7.11 -0.69 -12.40
CA LEU A 86 7.93 0.42 -12.91
C LEU A 86 9.02 -0.04 -13.89
N SER A 87 9.65 -1.18 -13.59
CA SER A 87 10.64 -1.82 -14.46
C SER A 87 10.02 -2.25 -15.78
N ASN A 88 8.80 -2.79 -15.76
CA ASN A 88 8.08 -3.17 -16.97
C ASN A 88 7.77 -1.97 -17.89
N LEU A 89 7.42 -0.81 -17.32
CA LEU A 89 7.27 0.43 -18.09
C LEU A 89 8.60 0.86 -18.70
N LYS A 90 9.66 0.92 -17.89
CA LYS A 90 10.99 1.35 -18.33
C LYS A 90 11.56 0.46 -19.45
N GLN A 91 11.40 -0.87 -19.33
CA GLN A 91 11.86 -1.83 -20.34
C GLN A 91 11.20 -1.65 -21.71
N ARG A 92 10.04 -0.99 -21.76
CA ARG A 92 9.26 -0.76 -22.98
C ARG A 92 9.46 0.62 -23.57
N GLY A 93 10.36 1.43 -22.99
CA GLY A 93 10.68 2.77 -23.48
C GLY A 93 9.80 3.88 -22.90
N CYS A 94 8.95 3.58 -21.91
CA CYS A 94 8.18 4.62 -21.24
C CYS A 94 9.09 5.59 -20.49
N ASN A 95 8.90 6.89 -20.71
CA ASN A 95 9.58 7.97 -20.01
C ASN A 95 8.63 8.59 -18.99
N PHE A 96 8.92 8.45 -17.69
CA PHE A 96 7.98 8.87 -16.66
C PHE A 96 8.63 9.43 -15.41
N HIS A 97 7.90 10.30 -14.74
CA HIS A 97 8.10 10.66 -13.34
C HIS A 97 6.99 10.04 -12.47
N ILE A 98 7.23 9.95 -11.16
CA ILE A 98 6.26 9.51 -10.15
C ILE A 98 5.94 10.71 -9.27
N VAL A 99 4.65 10.99 -9.07
CA VAL A 99 4.20 12.17 -8.33
C VAL A 99 3.24 11.75 -7.23
N PHE A 100 3.63 11.96 -5.98
CA PHE A 100 2.79 11.72 -4.81
C PHE A 100 2.12 13.01 -4.33
N PHE A 101 0.88 12.90 -3.86
CA PHE A 101 0.14 14.00 -3.26
C PHE A 101 -0.25 13.67 -1.84
N GLU A 102 0.11 14.53 -0.89
CA GLU A 102 -0.23 14.31 0.52
C GLU A 102 -1.76 14.25 0.72
N ALA A 103 -2.49 15.16 0.06
CA ALA A 103 -3.95 15.16 0.07
C ALA A 103 -4.60 13.90 -0.54
N HIS A 104 -3.86 13.04 -1.26
CA HIS A 104 -4.39 11.82 -1.86
C HIS A 104 -4.02 10.56 -1.07
N LYS A 105 -3.30 10.68 0.06
CA LYS A 105 -2.82 9.55 0.88
C LYS A 105 -3.91 8.50 1.17
N LEU A 106 -5.10 8.95 1.55
CA LEU A 106 -6.23 8.05 1.86
C LEU A 106 -6.80 7.34 0.63
N LEU A 107 -6.50 7.77 -0.59
CA LEU A 107 -6.97 7.12 -1.83
C LEU A 107 -6.03 6.00 -2.31
N SER A 108 -4.94 5.75 -1.58
CA SER A 108 -3.94 4.74 -1.92
C SER A 108 -4.39 3.29 -1.73
N PHE A 109 -5.59 3.02 -1.18
CA PHE A 109 -6.13 1.67 -0.96
C PHE A 109 -7.66 1.63 -1.15
N ASP A 110 -8.22 0.44 -1.40
CA ASP A 110 -9.65 0.25 -1.70
C ASP A 110 -10.51 0.27 -0.43
N HIS A 111 -11.32 1.32 -0.24
CA HIS A 111 -12.17 1.50 0.94
C HIS A 111 -13.29 0.47 1.01
N GLY A 112 -13.69 -0.12 -0.12
CA GLY A 112 -14.69 -1.18 -0.16
C GLY A 112 -14.19 -2.52 0.37
N LYS A 113 -12.87 -2.72 0.44
CA LYS A 113 -12.24 -3.99 0.84
C LYS A 113 -11.46 -3.91 2.16
N VAL A 114 -11.25 -2.69 2.68
CA VAL A 114 -10.38 -2.45 3.83
C VAL A 114 -11.21 -2.00 5.04
N ASP A 115 -11.12 -2.79 6.12
CA ASP A 115 -11.61 -2.39 7.44
C ASP A 115 -10.84 -1.17 7.94
N SER A 116 -11.52 -0.21 8.57
CA SER A 116 -10.92 1.07 8.98
C SER A 116 -9.74 0.89 9.92
N ASP A 117 -9.80 -0.08 10.84
CA ASP A 117 -8.74 -0.38 11.78
C ASP A 117 -7.44 -0.90 11.12
N LYS A 118 -7.51 -1.32 9.84
CA LYS A 118 -6.37 -1.85 9.07
C LYS A 118 -5.80 -0.85 8.07
N ALA A 119 -6.37 0.34 7.92
CA ALA A 119 -5.92 1.34 6.94
C ALA A 119 -4.42 1.67 7.07
N PHE A 120 -3.92 1.80 8.29
CA PHE A 120 -2.51 2.10 8.54
C PHE A 120 -1.54 1.00 8.09
N ARG A 121 -1.99 -0.23 7.82
CA ARG A 121 -1.16 -1.26 7.19
C ARG A 121 -0.83 -0.89 5.74
N TYR A 122 -1.79 -0.31 5.03
CA TYR A 122 -1.62 0.16 3.65
C TYR A 122 -0.82 1.45 3.62
N ILE A 123 -1.12 2.39 4.53
CA ILE A 123 -0.37 3.65 4.63
C ILE A 123 1.10 3.41 5.01
N LEU A 124 1.40 2.46 5.90
CA LEU A 124 2.79 2.09 6.16
C LEU A 124 3.51 1.63 4.88
N ILE A 125 2.85 0.82 4.04
CA ILE A 125 3.45 0.36 2.79
C ILE A 125 3.63 1.53 1.82
N ARG A 126 2.67 2.46 1.73
CA ARG A 126 2.80 3.70 0.96
C ARG A 126 4.02 4.51 1.42
N GLU A 127 4.18 4.77 2.72
CA GLU A 127 5.35 5.52 3.22
C GLU A 127 6.67 4.77 3.02
N ALA A 128 6.64 3.44 3.08
CA ALA A 128 7.80 2.65 2.70
C ALA A 128 8.12 2.77 1.20
N PHE A 129 7.12 2.89 0.32
CA PHE A 129 7.35 3.11 -1.11
C PHE A 129 7.98 4.47 -1.38
N THR A 130 7.45 5.53 -0.78
CA THR A 130 7.98 6.89 -0.94
C THR A 130 9.44 6.96 -0.49
N CYS A 131 9.72 6.41 0.70
CA CYS A 131 11.06 6.32 1.25
C CYS A 131 12.00 5.48 0.35
N HIS A 132 11.55 4.31 -0.11
CA HIS A 132 12.31 3.42 -0.99
C HIS A 132 12.70 4.10 -2.30
N LEU A 133 11.74 4.76 -2.94
CA LEU A 133 11.94 5.46 -4.22
C LEU A 133 12.92 6.63 -4.06
N GLN A 134 12.82 7.40 -2.98
CA GLN A 134 13.76 8.49 -2.67
C GLN A 134 15.19 7.98 -2.42
N GLN A 135 15.35 6.79 -1.83
CA GLN A 135 16.66 6.19 -1.57
C GLN A 135 17.27 5.54 -2.82
N SER A 136 16.43 4.89 -3.63
CA SER A 136 16.89 4.00 -4.71
C SER A 136 17.08 4.72 -6.04
N ILE A 137 16.40 5.85 -6.25
CA ILE A 137 16.47 6.60 -7.50
C ILE A 137 17.54 7.69 -7.37
N SER A 138 18.66 7.48 -8.06
CA SER A 138 19.78 8.42 -8.11
C SER A 138 19.42 9.73 -8.82
N SER A 139 20.14 10.80 -8.50
CA SER A 139 19.91 12.14 -9.07
C SER A 139 20.15 12.23 -10.57
N ASP A 140 20.89 11.30 -11.16
CA ASP A 140 21.15 11.16 -12.59
C ASP A 140 20.16 10.22 -13.32
N ASN A 141 19.27 9.52 -12.59
CA ASN A 141 18.26 8.66 -13.19
C ASN A 141 17.22 9.50 -13.96
N PRO A 142 16.81 9.13 -15.19
CA PRO A 142 15.76 9.86 -15.92
C PRO A 142 14.40 9.81 -15.21
N VAL A 143 14.10 8.73 -14.47
CA VAL A 143 12.89 8.66 -13.65
C VAL A 143 13.09 9.53 -12.42
N LYS A 144 12.14 10.43 -12.15
CA LYS A 144 12.13 11.31 -10.97
C LYS A 144 10.92 11.05 -10.09
N VAL A 145 11.06 11.35 -8.80
CA VAL A 145 10.00 11.24 -7.81
C VAL A 145 9.76 12.62 -7.22
N HIS A 146 8.51 13.06 -7.21
CA HIS A 146 8.10 14.36 -6.71
C HIS A 146 7.01 14.22 -5.65
N PHE A 147 7.02 15.14 -4.71
CA PHE A 147 6.10 15.19 -3.58
C PHE A 147 5.46 16.58 -3.54
N PHE A 148 4.14 16.63 -3.51
CA PHE A 148 3.38 17.87 -3.42
C PHE A 148 2.25 17.72 -2.41
N ASN A 149 1.73 18.84 -1.92
CA ASN A 149 0.63 18.77 -0.95
C ASN A 149 -0.69 18.39 -1.63
N SER A 150 -0.98 18.96 -2.80
CA SER A 150 -2.21 18.72 -3.56
C SER A 150 -2.08 19.19 -5.01
N LEU A 151 -3.11 18.96 -5.82
CA LEU A 151 -3.21 19.50 -7.19
C LEU A 151 -3.19 21.04 -7.25
N ASN A 152 -3.47 21.73 -6.15
CA ASN A 152 -3.45 23.20 -6.10
C ASN A 152 -2.08 23.76 -5.67
N ASP A 153 -1.13 22.90 -5.30
CA ASP A 153 0.20 23.30 -4.85
C ASP A 153 0.93 24.11 -5.93
N LEU A 154 1.51 25.24 -5.53
CA LEU A 154 2.28 26.10 -6.44
C LEU A 154 3.53 25.37 -6.96
N ALA A 155 4.14 24.51 -6.15
CA ALA A 155 5.27 23.69 -6.56
C ALA A 155 4.87 22.66 -7.62
N PHE A 156 3.66 22.09 -7.52
CA PHE A 156 3.14 21.17 -8.54
C PHE A 156 2.86 21.91 -9.86
N LYS A 157 2.25 23.09 -9.81
CA LYS A 157 2.02 23.91 -11.01
C LYS A 157 3.33 24.27 -11.70
N LYS A 158 4.33 24.67 -10.92
CA LYS A 158 5.68 24.93 -11.45
C LYS A 158 6.29 23.69 -12.10
N TYR A 159 6.15 22.53 -11.46
CA TYR A 159 6.57 21.25 -12.04
C TYR A 159 5.90 20.99 -13.40
N LEU A 160 4.59 21.19 -13.51
CA LEU A 160 3.87 21.02 -14.76
C LEU A 160 4.35 21.99 -15.86
N ASP A 161 4.62 23.24 -15.51
CA ASP A 161 5.14 24.25 -16.44
C ASP A 161 6.57 23.92 -16.93
N GLU A 162 7.40 23.36 -16.06
CA GLU A 162 8.81 23.04 -16.34
C GLU A 162 8.98 21.69 -17.05
N ALA A 163 8.37 20.62 -16.51
CA ALA A 163 8.50 19.26 -17.02
C ALA A 163 7.60 18.98 -18.23
N LYS A 164 6.45 19.67 -18.32
CA LYS A 164 5.45 19.54 -19.40
C LYS A 164 5.13 18.08 -19.75
N PRO A 165 4.67 17.27 -18.78
CA PRO A 165 4.27 15.90 -19.08
C PRO A 165 3.15 15.88 -20.12
N TYR A 166 3.14 14.90 -21.00
CA TYR A 166 2.17 14.76 -22.08
C TYR A 166 0.80 14.28 -21.58
N PHE A 167 0.80 13.38 -20.60
CA PHE A 167 -0.40 12.85 -19.96
C PHE A 167 -0.12 12.47 -18.50
N CYS A 168 -1.18 12.10 -17.78
CA CYS A 168 -1.10 11.52 -16.43
C CYS A 168 -1.53 10.05 -16.48
N MET A 169 -0.84 9.18 -15.76
CA MET A 169 -1.30 7.81 -15.52
C MET A 169 -1.84 7.69 -14.10
N ALA A 170 -3.10 7.28 -13.95
CA ALA A 170 -3.79 7.18 -12.67
C ALA A 170 -4.80 6.03 -12.69
N HIS A 171 -5.25 5.61 -11.50
CA HIS A 171 -6.22 4.53 -11.37
C HIS A 171 -7.61 5.01 -11.83
N ASP A 172 -8.37 4.15 -12.51
CA ASP A 172 -9.75 4.47 -12.90
C ASP A 172 -10.64 4.68 -11.67
N ALA A 173 -11.57 5.62 -11.79
CA ALA A 173 -12.63 5.81 -10.80
C ALA A 173 -13.74 4.79 -11.10
N THR A 174 -13.63 3.59 -10.54
CA THR A 174 -14.67 2.57 -10.69
C THR A 174 -15.66 2.62 -9.52
N THR A 175 -16.95 2.46 -9.83
CA THR A 175 -17.96 2.33 -8.78
C THR A 175 -17.79 0.98 -8.10
N THR A 176 -17.40 0.95 -6.84
CA THR A 176 -17.56 -0.25 -6.03
C THR A 176 -19.06 -0.40 -5.72
N ASN A 177 -19.63 -1.59 -5.94
CA ASN A 177 -20.98 -1.91 -5.48
C ASN A 177 -20.96 -1.97 -3.94
N GLY A 178 -21.05 -0.81 -3.28
CA GLY A 178 -20.93 -0.69 -1.83
C GLY A 178 -21.32 0.69 -1.27
N ASP A 179 -21.31 0.80 0.06
CA ASP A 179 -21.79 1.97 0.81
C ASP A 179 -20.80 3.15 0.84
N ARG A 180 -19.59 3.02 0.29
CA ARG A 180 -18.50 4.02 0.35
C ARG A 180 -18.33 4.75 -0.99
N LYS A 181 -19.23 5.70 -1.28
CA LYS A 181 -19.24 6.47 -2.54
C LYS A 181 -18.19 7.59 -2.57
N GLU A 182 -17.66 7.95 -1.40
CA GLU A 182 -16.71 9.03 -1.18
C GLU A 182 -15.43 8.80 -1.99
N GLN A 183 -14.88 7.58 -1.96
CA GLN A 183 -13.68 7.25 -2.74
C GLN A 183 -13.91 7.45 -4.25
N TYR A 184 -14.99 6.88 -4.79
CA TYR A 184 -15.35 7.00 -6.20
C TYR A 184 -15.53 8.47 -6.62
N TYR A 185 -16.20 9.26 -5.79
CA TYR A 185 -16.39 10.70 -6.01
C TYR A 185 -15.09 11.48 -6.00
N LEU A 186 -14.21 11.22 -5.03
CA LEU A 186 -12.92 11.89 -4.91
C LEU A 186 -12.00 11.54 -6.08
N GLN A 187 -11.91 10.26 -6.45
CA GLN A 187 -11.13 9.81 -7.61
C GLN A 187 -11.65 10.47 -8.89
N SER A 188 -12.96 10.41 -9.15
CA SER A 188 -13.58 11.06 -10.33
C SER A 188 -13.28 12.56 -10.38
N ALA A 189 -13.32 13.24 -9.23
CA ALA A 189 -13.01 14.66 -9.13
C ALA A 189 -11.53 14.98 -9.37
N ILE A 190 -10.61 14.13 -8.89
CA ILE A 190 -9.17 14.25 -9.17
C ILE A 190 -8.89 14.08 -10.66
N LEU A 191 -9.45 13.04 -11.29
CA LEU A 191 -9.28 12.79 -12.73
C LEU A 191 -9.87 13.94 -13.56
N CYS A 192 -11.05 14.44 -13.19
CA CYS A 192 -11.65 15.62 -13.81
C CYS A 192 -10.76 16.86 -13.70
N ARG A 193 -10.16 17.11 -12.52
CA ARG A 193 -9.22 18.23 -12.32
C ARG A 193 -7.98 18.10 -13.21
N MET A 194 -7.41 16.91 -13.35
CA MET A 194 -6.27 16.70 -14.26
C MET A 194 -6.66 16.99 -15.72
N MET A 195 -7.83 16.50 -16.16
CA MET A 195 -8.35 16.76 -17.51
C MET A 195 -8.64 18.25 -17.76
N LEU A 196 -9.18 18.96 -16.77
CA LEU A 196 -9.37 20.43 -16.85
C LEU A 196 -8.06 21.21 -16.96
N ASN A 197 -6.94 20.63 -16.49
CA ASN A 197 -5.60 21.18 -16.69
C ASN A 197 -4.94 20.73 -18.01
N GLY A 198 -5.69 20.05 -18.89
CA GLY A 198 -5.26 19.69 -20.23
C GLY A 198 -4.60 18.32 -20.36
N TYR A 199 -4.66 17.47 -19.32
CA TYR A 199 -4.04 16.15 -19.35
C TYR A 199 -5.06 15.06 -19.66
N ASN A 200 -4.74 14.24 -20.67
CA ASN A 200 -5.39 12.95 -20.84
C ASN A 200 -4.95 11.99 -19.74
N ILE A 201 -5.77 10.96 -19.47
CA ILE A 201 -5.52 10.00 -18.41
C ILE A 201 -5.29 8.61 -18.99
N ALA A 202 -4.13 8.01 -18.77
CA ALA A 202 -3.91 6.58 -18.98
C ALA A 202 -4.34 5.81 -17.72
N LEU A 203 -5.18 4.79 -17.88
CA LEU A 203 -5.78 4.04 -16.77
C LEU A 203 -4.85 2.93 -16.28
N LEU A 204 -4.24 3.17 -15.12
CA LEU A 204 -3.19 2.35 -14.55
C LEU A 204 -3.64 0.90 -14.27
N ASP A 205 -4.88 0.71 -13.85
CA ASP A 205 -5.51 -0.58 -13.56
C ASP A 205 -5.91 -1.38 -14.82
N THR A 206 -5.77 -0.80 -16.01
CA THR A 206 -5.99 -1.50 -17.29
C THR A 206 -4.68 -1.79 -18.04
N VAL A 207 -3.53 -1.54 -17.41
CA VAL A 207 -2.22 -1.73 -18.03
C VAL A 207 -1.95 -3.22 -18.29
N GLU A 208 -1.65 -3.55 -19.54
CA GLU A 208 -1.20 -4.87 -19.97
C GLU A 208 0.16 -4.79 -20.65
N PHE A 209 1.10 -5.58 -20.16
CA PHE A 209 2.43 -5.72 -20.75
C PHE A 209 2.47 -6.90 -21.72
N LYS A 210 2.69 -6.64 -23.01
CA LYS A 210 2.79 -7.67 -24.07
C LYS A 210 4.03 -7.44 -24.92
N ASP A 211 5.01 -8.33 -24.83
CA ASP A 211 6.30 -8.20 -25.51
C ASP A 211 6.91 -6.80 -25.27
N SER A 212 7.14 -6.03 -26.34
CA SER A 212 7.66 -4.66 -26.31
C SER A 212 6.61 -3.58 -26.05
N LYS A 213 5.34 -3.94 -25.85
CA LYS A 213 4.21 -2.99 -25.74
C LYS A 213 3.72 -2.83 -24.32
N ALA A 214 3.31 -1.60 -23.99
CA ALA A 214 2.58 -1.26 -22.78
C ALA A 214 1.18 -0.76 -23.19
N MET A 215 0.20 -1.65 -23.16
CA MET A 215 -1.16 -1.34 -23.58
C MET A 215 -1.98 -0.83 -22.39
N THR A 216 -2.80 0.20 -22.58
CA THR A 216 -3.71 0.70 -21.54
C THR A 216 -4.86 1.48 -22.16
N SER A 217 -5.92 1.67 -21.40
CA SER A 217 -7.02 2.56 -21.77
C SER A 217 -6.65 4.02 -21.51
N VAL A 218 -6.79 4.88 -22.51
CA VAL A 218 -6.58 6.33 -22.41
C VAL A 218 -7.93 7.04 -22.48
N VAL A 219 -8.18 7.90 -21.51
CA VAL A 219 -9.40 8.70 -21.39
C VAL A 219 -9.09 10.16 -21.75
N GLU A 220 -9.83 10.67 -22.73
CA GLU A 220 -9.75 12.06 -23.15
C GLU A 220 -10.96 12.84 -22.64
N GLY A 221 -10.70 13.90 -21.89
CA GLY A 221 -11.74 14.76 -21.38
C GLY A 221 -12.31 15.65 -22.48
N HIS A 222 -13.64 15.72 -22.55
CA HIS A 222 -14.36 16.60 -23.47
C HIS A 222 -15.61 17.17 -22.78
N SER A 223 -16.27 18.13 -23.46
CA SER A 223 -17.50 18.78 -22.97
C SER A 223 -17.33 19.56 -21.65
N PHE A 224 -16.16 20.18 -21.43
CA PHE A 224 -15.88 20.93 -20.21
C PHE A 224 -16.71 22.21 -20.02
N SER A 225 -17.49 22.64 -21.03
CA SER A 225 -18.33 23.84 -20.95
C SER A 225 -19.36 23.80 -19.81
N GLN A 226 -19.69 22.60 -19.32
CA GLN A 226 -20.57 22.41 -18.17
C GLN A 226 -19.88 22.64 -16.81
N PHE A 227 -18.55 22.71 -16.76
CA PHE A 227 -17.79 22.94 -15.52
C PHE A 227 -17.48 24.42 -15.34
N THR A 228 -18.54 25.20 -15.09
CA THR A 228 -18.41 26.61 -14.74
C THR A 228 -17.58 26.81 -13.47
N GLU A 229 -17.03 28.00 -13.28
CA GLU A 229 -16.27 28.35 -12.07
C GLU A 229 -17.05 28.05 -10.77
N SER A 230 -18.38 28.26 -10.79
CA SER A 230 -19.25 27.94 -9.66
C SER A 230 -19.30 26.44 -9.35
N ILE A 231 -19.34 25.59 -10.38
CA ILE A 231 -19.35 24.12 -10.21
C ILE A 231 -17.98 23.66 -9.70
N GLN A 232 -16.88 24.19 -10.26
CA GLN A 232 -15.53 23.86 -9.80
C GLN A 232 -15.31 24.24 -8.34
N ARG A 233 -15.84 25.39 -7.90
CA ARG A 233 -15.79 25.83 -6.50
C ARG A 233 -16.60 24.91 -5.59
N LYS A 234 -17.84 24.59 -5.95
CA LYS A 234 -18.70 23.65 -5.21
C LYS A 234 -18.01 22.28 -5.07
N VAL A 235 -17.43 21.77 -6.14
CA VAL A 235 -16.67 20.52 -6.13
C VAL A 235 -15.46 20.61 -5.20
N ALA A 236 -14.73 21.72 -5.20
CA ALA A 236 -13.59 21.91 -4.29
C ALA A 236 -14.01 21.86 -2.81
N GLU A 237 -15.13 22.50 -2.49
CA GLU A 237 -15.71 22.48 -1.14
C GLU A 237 -16.16 21.07 -0.75
N GLU A 238 -16.90 20.39 -1.63
CA GLU A 238 -17.36 19.02 -1.40
C GLU A 238 -16.21 18.01 -1.29
N MET A 239 -15.14 18.16 -2.08
CA MET A 239 -13.93 17.34 -1.95
C MET A 239 -13.29 17.50 -0.57
N ALA A 240 -13.15 18.75 -0.10
CA ALA A 240 -12.58 19.01 1.22
C ALA A 240 -13.43 18.40 2.34
N ASP A 241 -14.75 18.44 2.21
CA ASP A 241 -15.64 17.82 3.19
C ASP A 241 -15.61 16.29 3.12
N ALA A 242 -15.53 15.70 1.92
CA ALA A 242 -15.38 14.25 1.76
C ALA A 242 -14.04 13.74 2.33
N PHE A 243 -12.93 14.47 2.12
CA PHE A 243 -11.65 14.11 2.72
C PHE A 243 -11.70 14.14 4.25
N LYS A 244 -12.33 15.16 4.87
CA LYS A 244 -12.50 15.20 6.34
C LYS A 244 -13.30 14.01 6.88
N VAL A 245 -14.33 13.58 6.15
CA VAL A 245 -15.11 12.40 6.52
C VAL A 245 -14.22 11.15 6.53
N LEU A 246 -13.40 10.98 5.49
CA LEU A 246 -12.46 9.86 5.42
C LEU A 246 -11.36 9.95 6.49
N GLU A 247 -10.81 11.15 6.73
CA GLU A 247 -9.81 11.36 7.78
C GLU A 247 -10.34 10.93 9.15
N HIS A 248 -11.56 11.32 9.49
CA HIS A 248 -12.21 10.89 10.73
C HIS A 248 -12.56 9.39 10.72
N GLU A 249 -13.04 8.83 9.60
CA GLU A 249 -13.36 7.39 9.50
C GLU A 249 -12.14 6.49 9.73
N PHE A 250 -10.98 6.92 9.25
CA PHE A 250 -9.72 6.17 9.34
C PHE A 250 -8.80 6.65 10.49
N GLU A 251 -9.29 7.52 11.38
CA GLU A 251 -8.55 8.02 12.56
C GLU A 251 -7.23 8.76 12.20
N PHE A 252 -7.26 9.55 11.11
CA PHE A 252 -6.15 10.41 10.65
C PHE A 252 -6.17 11.82 11.26
N ASP A 253 -7.25 12.19 11.95
CA ASP A 253 -7.37 13.46 12.67
C ASP A 253 -6.64 13.46 14.03
N GLU A 254 -6.19 12.29 14.50
CA GLU A 254 -5.39 12.16 15.71
C GLU A 254 -3.95 12.65 15.48
N ILE A 255 -3.55 13.69 16.21
CA ILE A 255 -2.16 14.19 16.16
C ILE A 255 -1.24 13.14 16.78
N TYR A 256 -0.46 12.48 15.94
CA TYR A 256 0.62 11.60 16.38
C TYR A 256 1.95 12.35 16.33
N THR A 257 2.65 12.41 17.46
CA THR A 257 4.01 12.95 17.50
C THR A 257 5.03 11.81 17.47
N THR A 258 6.02 11.95 16.60
CA THR A 258 7.21 11.09 16.60
C THR A 258 7.86 11.16 17.98
N THR A 259 8.16 10.00 18.56
CA THR A 259 8.81 9.92 19.88
C THR A 259 10.32 9.84 19.70
N GLU A 260 11.06 10.85 20.14
CA GLU A 260 12.52 10.78 20.21
C GLU A 260 12.96 9.78 21.30
N VAL A 261 14.00 9.00 20.99
CA VAL A 261 14.59 8.09 21.97
C VAL A 261 15.45 8.90 22.95
N LYS A 262 15.30 8.65 24.26
CA LYS A 262 16.12 9.29 25.30
C LYS A 262 17.57 8.89 25.15
N HIS A 263 18.47 9.83 25.41
CA HIS A 263 19.91 9.60 25.34
C HIS A 263 20.40 8.44 26.23
N GLU A 264 19.75 8.18 27.37
CA GLU A 264 20.07 7.04 28.22
C GLU A 264 19.68 5.68 27.59
N ALA A 265 18.58 5.64 26.85
CA ALA A 265 18.12 4.45 26.14
C ALA A 265 18.98 4.18 24.89
N GLU A 266 19.40 5.22 24.17
CA GLU A 266 20.26 5.14 22.98
C GLU A 266 21.54 4.33 23.21
N LYS A 267 22.09 4.34 24.44
CA LYS A 267 23.30 3.57 24.80
C LYS A 267 23.17 2.06 24.62
N TYR A 268 21.94 1.56 24.55
CA TYR A 268 21.62 0.14 24.37
C TYR A 268 21.27 -0.19 22.91
N ILE A 269 21.24 0.81 22.03
CA ILE A 269 20.81 0.70 20.64
C ILE A 269 22.04 0.75 19.74
N LYS A 270 22.17 -0.24 18.86
CA LYS A 270 23.35 -0.43 17.99
C LYS A 270 23.03 -0.22 16.52
N HIS A 271 21.76 -0.28 16.14
CA HIS A 271 21.33 -0.23 14.75
C HIS A 271 20.15 0.75 14.54
N PRO A 272 20.04 1.44 13.39
CA PRO A 272 18.92 2.34 13.09
C PRO A 272 17.55 1.69 13.20
N ARG A 273 17.43 0.41 12.79
CA ARG A 273 16.18 -0.35 12.92
C ARG A 273 15.75 -0.49 14.38
N GLU A 274 16.71 -0.77 15.27
CA GLU A 274 16.45 -0.85 16.71
C GLU A 274 16.01 0.50 17.27
N TYR A 275 16.65 1.61 16.83
CA TYR A 275 16.22 2.97 17.20
C TYR A 275 14.76 3.22 16.84
N THR A 276 14.41 2.96 15.58
CA THR A 276 13.04 3.12 15.10
C THR A 276 12.08 2.26 15.91
N VAL A 277 12.39 0.98 16.15
CA VAL A 277 11.49 0.10 16.88
C VAL A 277 11.29 0.57 18.33
N ILE A 278 12.33 1.06 19.00
CA ILE A 278 12.20 1.62 20.36
C ILE A 278 11.33 2.88 20.33
N ALA A 279 11.55 3.80 19.38
CA ALA A 279 10.72 5.00 19.21
C ALA A 279 9.24 4.63 18.94
N VAL A 280 8.99 3.65 18.07
CA VAL A 280 7.64 3.15 17.73
C VAL A 280 6.96 2.56 18.95
N LEU A 281 7.57 1.58 19.62
CA LEU A 281 6.98 0.94 20.79
C LEU A 281 6.73 1.95 21.92
N SER A 282 7.58 2.98 22.01
CA SER A 282 7.40 4.06 22.98
C SER A 282 6.23 4.96 22.64
N GLY A 283 6.06 5.30 21.36
CA GLY A 283 4.86 5.98 20.88
C GLY A 283 3.61 5.19 21.26
N VAL A 284 3.54 3.92 20.85
CA VAL A 284 2.40 3.05 21.16
C VAL A 284 2.13 2.99 22.67
N ALA A 285 3.19 2.85 23.48
CA ALA A 285 3.05 2.76 24.94
C ALA A 285 2.56 4.04 25.62
N ASN A 286 2.73 5.19 24.98
CA ASN A 286 2.35 6.51 25.52
C ASN A 286 0.97 6.96 25.06
N GLU A 287 0.35 6.22 24.13
CA GLU A 287 -0.94 6.59 23.57
C GLU A 287 -2.08 6.45 24.58
N ASP A 288 -2.33 5.23 25.07
CA ASP A 288 -3.29 4.97 26.13
C ASP A 288 -2.94 3.71 26.95
N TYR A 289 -3.72 3.43 27.99
CA TYR A 289 -3.48 2.27 28.86
C TYR A 289 -3.67 0.91 28.15
N LYS A 290 -4.51 0.85 27.10
CA LYS A 290 -4.75 -0.37 26.33
C LYS A 290 -3.57 -0.64 25.41
N ALA A 291 -3.13 0.35 24.65
CA ALA A 291 -1.96 0.31 23.78
C ALA A 291 -0.70 -0.03 24.59
N ARG A 292 -0.52 0.58 25.76
CA ARG A 292 0.54 0.21 26.72
C ARG A 292 0.49 -1.27 27.12
N SER A 293 -0.69 -1.78 27.47
CA SER A 293 -0.86 -3.20 27.82
C SER A 293 -0.55 -4.14 26.65
N LEU A 294 -0.74 -3.70 25.41
CA LEU A 294 -0.37 -4.46 24.22
C LEU A 294 1.15 -4.51 24.04
N VAL A 295 1.86 -3.39 24.27
CA VAL A 295 3.34 -3.36 24.29
C VAL A 295 3.90 -4.28 25.36
N GLU A 296 3.34 -4.28 26.57
CA GLU A 296 3.75 -5.21 27.64
C GLU A 296 3.61 -6.68 27.24
N LYS A 297 2.58 -7.03 26.46
CA LYS A 297 2.31 -8.41 26.04
C LYS A 297 3.15 -8.86 24.85
N PHE A 298 3.29 -8.01 23.84
CA PHE A 298 3.83 -8.38 22.54
C PHE A 298 5.20 -7.77 22.25
N GLY A 299 5.61 -6.75 23.02
CA GLY A 299 6.85 -6.01 22.83
C GLY A 299 8.09 -6.91 22.88
N TYR A 300 8.15 -7.89 23.79
CA TYR A 300 9.30 -8.81 23.87
C TYR A 300 9.50 -9.59 22.55
N ALA A 301 8.42 -10.16 22.01
CA ALA A 301 8.48 -10.91 20.75
C ALA A 301 8.76 -10.00 19.56
N PHE A 302 8.32 -8.74 19.61
CA PHE A 302 8.59 -7.74 18.58
C PHE A 302 10.06 -7.30 18.59
N LEU A 303 10.66 -7.11 19.76
CA LEU A 303 12.11 -6.88 19.89
C LEU A 303 12.92 -8.10 19.44
N HIS A 304 12.45 -9.31 19.76
CA HIS A 304 13.08 -10.54 19.25
C HIS A 304 13.06 -10.61 17.72
N HIS A 305 11.91 -10.32 17.12
CA HIS A 305 11.76 -10.16 15.66
C HIS A 305 12.75 -9.13 15.10
N THR A 306 12.87 -7.96 15.73
CA THR A 306 13.77 -6.88 15.28
C THR A 306 15.23 -7.33 15.24
N VAL A 307 15.70 -8.00 16.30
CA VAL A 307 17.07 -8.54 16.37
C VAL A 307 17.30 -9.60 15.29
N LEU A 308 16.31 -10.46 15.04
CA LEU A 308 16.43 -11.50 14.01
C LEU A 308 16.49 -10.92 12.60
N MET A 309 15.79 -9.81 12.31
CA MET A 309 15.88 -9.15 11.01
C MET A 309 17.29 -8.65 10.67
N ASP A 310 18.12 -8.35 11.67
CA ASP A 310 19.53 -7.95 11.44
C ASP A 310 20.43 -9.17 11.13
N THR A 311 19.95 -10.38 11.43
CA THR A 311 20.74 -11.63 11.28
C THR A 311 20.28 -12.55 10.17
N LEU A 312 19.00 -12.49 9.81
CA LEU A 312 18.39 -13.34 8.79
C LEU A 312 18.30 -12.61 7.46
N SER A 313 18.78 -13.25 6.41
CA SER A 313 18.52 -12.84 5.03
C SER A 313 17.01 -12.91 4.71
N LEU A 314 16.60 -12.30 3.59
CA LEU A 314 15.22 -12.42 3.11
C LEU A 314 14.81 -13.87 2.84
N GLU A 315 15.73 -14.69 2.32
CA GLU A 315 15.48 -16.11 2.05
C GLU A 315 15.26 -16.91 3.33
N GLU A 316 16.06 -16.66 4.38
CA GLU A 316 15.89 -17.31 5.69
C GLU A 316 14.61 -16.87 6.42
N ARG A 317 14.05 -15.71 6.04
CA ARG A 317 12.76 -15.21 6.54
C ARG A 317 11.56 -15.78 5.80
N CYS A 318 11.76 -16.61 4.77
CA CYS A 318 10.70 -17.39 4.16
C CYS A 318 10.23 -18.51 5.11
N LEU A 319 9.53 -18.13 6.18
CA LEU A 319 9.02 -19.03 7.21
C LEU A 319 7.64 -19.60 6.83
N PRO A 320 7.21 -20.71 7.47
CA PRO A 320 5.84 -21.20 7.35
C PRO A 320 4.84 -20.27 8.05
N ASP A 321 3.57 -20.36 7.68
CA ASP A 321 2.51 -19.57 8.30
C ASP A 321 2.19 -20.04 9.72
N ILE A 322 1.66 -19.11 10.51
CA ILE A 322 1.26 -19.37 11.89
C ILE A 322 -0.25 -19.21 12.01
N MET A 323 -0.91 -20.26 12.49
CA MET A 323 -2.30 -20.19 12.91
C MET A 323 -2.38 -19.93 14.41
N PHE A 324 -3.23 -18.97 14.80
CA PHE A 324 -3.53 -18.69 16.20
C PHE A 324 -4.97 -19.14 16.52
N ASP A 325 -5.13 -20.00 17.52
CA ASP A 325 -6.43 -20.51 17.95
C ASP A 325 -6.79 -19.95 19.33
N SER A 326 -7.04 -18.64 19.36
CA SER A 326 -7.31 -17.89 20.59
C SER A 326 -8.26 -16.73 20.33
N ASN A 327 -9.19 -16.49 21.25
CA ASN A 327 -10.03 -15.29 21.25
C ASN A 327 -9.22 -13.99 21.45
N LYS A 328 -7.92 -14.10 21.72
CA LYS A 328 -7.00 -12.96 21.92
C LYS A 328 -6.29 -12.52 20.64
N VAL A 329 -6.55 -13.13 19.49
CA VAL A 329 -5.99 -12.70 18.18
C VAL A 329 -6.36 -11.24 17.87
N GLY A 330 -7.52 -10.76 18.31
CA GLY A 330 -7.89 -9.34 18.20
C GLY A 330 -6.89 -8.42 18.90
N GLN A 331 -6.31 -8.82 20.05
CA GLN A 331 -5.28 -8.01 20.73
C GLN A 331 -3.98 -7.94 19.93
N LEU A 332 -3.60 -9.04 19.28
CA LEU A 332 -2.44 -9.07 18.38
C LEU A 332 -2.66 -8.17 17.17
N ASN A 333 -3.84 -8.22 16.56
CA ASN A 333 -4.18 -7.35 15.43
C ASN A 333 -4.15 -5.87 15.83
N ASN A 334 -4.72 -5.52 16.99
CA ASN A 334 -4.66 -4.14 17.49
C ASN A 334 -3.21 -3.68 17.72
N PHE A 335 -2.36 -4.55 18.28
CA PHE A 335 -0.93 -4.24 18.45
C PHE A 335 -0.26 -3.98 17.10
N ILE A 336 -0.51 -4.82 16.10
CA ILE A 336 0.02 -4.64 14.74
C ILE A 336 -0.48 -3.31 14.15
N ASN A 337 -1.76 -2.99 14.29
CA ASN A 337 -2.34 -1.75 13.76
C ASN A 337 -1.69 -0.52 14.41
N TYR A 338 -1.52 -0.50 15.73
CA TYR A 338 -0.80 0.57 16.44
C TYR A 338 0.64 0.73 15.96
N VAL A 339 1.38 -0.38 15.85
CA VAL A 339 2.76 -0.37 15.33
C VAL A 339 2.79 0.18 13.91
N CYS A 340 1.88 -0.25 13.03
CA CYS A 340 1.81 0.23 11.65
C CYS A 340 1.57 1.74 11.59
N ARG A 341 0.64 2.24 12.40
CA ARG A 341 0.32 3.66 12.50
C ARG A 341 1.52 4.48 12.97
N CYS A 342 2.17 4.07 14.05
CA CYS A 342 3.37 4.76 14.53
C CYS A 342 4.51 4.73 13.51
N MET A 343 4.71 3.59 12.85
CA MET A 343 5.76 3.44 11.84
C MET A 343 5.48 4.31 10.62
N SER A 344 4.22 4.42 10.17
CA SER A 344 3.89 5.27 9.01
C SER A 344 4.23 6.72 9.28
N PHE A 345 3.86 7.26 10.46
CA PHE A 345 4.22 8.64 10.83
C PHE A 345 5.74 8.86 10.92
N MET A 346 6.50 7.84 11.31
CA MET A 346 7.96 7.97 11.31
C MET A 346 8.55 8.00 9.91
N LEU A 347 8.02 7.18 8.98
CA LEU A 347 8.52 7.10 7.61
C LEU A 347 8.07 8.27 6.73
N GLU A 348 6.98 8.96 7.10
CA GLU A 348 6.44 10.11 6.37
C GLU A 348 7.45 11.27 6.24
N ASP A 349 8.24 11.55 7.29
CA ASP A 349 9.28 12.57 7.24
C ASP A 349 10.64 11.98 6.86
N PHE A 350 11.03 12.15 5.59
CA PHE A 350 12.33 11.68 5.08
C PHE A 350 13.53 12.28 5.84
N SER A 351 13.39 13.43 6.51
CA SER A 351 14.47 13.99 7.33
C SER A 351 14.80 13.11 8.54
N ASN A 352 13.87 12.27 9.01
CA ASN A 352 14.13 11.25 10.02
C ASN A 352 15.14 10.23 9.51
N PHE A 353 15.06 9.84 8.23
CA PHE A 353 16.02 8.92 7.62
C PHE A 353 17.42 9.51 7.54
N GLU A 354 17.53 10.75 7.06
CA GLU A 354 18.83 11.43 6.97
C GLU A 354 19.45 11.64 8.36
N SER A 355 18.63 11.96 9.37
CA SER A 355 19.05 12.02 10.77
C SER A 355 19.57 10.67 11.28
N LEU A 356 18.86 9.57 11.00
CA LEU A 356 19.30 8.21 11.34
C LEU A 356 20.60 7.83 10.63
N LYS A 357 20.75 8.17 9.35
CA LYS A 357 22.01 8.00 8.61
C LYS A 357 23.17 8.76 9.25
N GLN A 358 22.91 9.98 9.71
CA GLN A 358 23.94 10.78 10.38
C GLN A 358 24.33 10.19 11.75
N MET A 359 23.36 9.64 12.50
CA MET A 359 23.62 8.99 13.78
C MET A 359 24.35 7.65 13.63
N TYR A 360 24.12 6.93 12.52
CA TYR A 360 24.68 5.61 12.26
C TYR A 360 25.36 5.52 10.88
N PRO A 361 26.45 6.29 10.64
CA PRO A 361 27.03 6.45 9.31
C PRO A 361 27.67 5.17 8.74
N ASP A 362 28.08 4.25 9.61
CA ASP A 362 28.73 3.00 9.22
C ASP A 362 27.73 1.85 8.97
N THR A 363 26.42 2.13 9.06
CA THR A 363 25.38 1.11 8.89
C THR A 363 24.67 1.22 7.55
N THR A 364 24.59 0.10 6.84
CA THR A 364 23.70 -0.04 5.69
C THR A 364 22.35 -0.53 6.19
N PHE A 365 21.33 0.32 6.19
CA PHE A 365 19.97 -0.08 6.56
C PHE A 365 18.96 0.40 5.53
N ASN A 366 17.94 -0.43 5.31
CA ASN A 366 16.79 -0.10 4.47
C ASN A 366 15.59 0.11 5.40
N LEU A 367 15.10 1.35 5.49
CA LEU A 367 13.89 1.69 6.26
C LEU A 367 12.63 0.96 5.77
N CYS A 368 12.68 0.40 4.57
CA CYS A 368 11.56 -0.26 3.94
C CYS A 368 11.54 -1.76 4.27
N ASP A 369 12.58 -2.28 4.94
CA ASP A 369 12.63 -3.62 5.55
C ASP A 369 12.69 -3.47 7.08
N ILE A 370 11.72 -2.76 7.64
CA ILE A 370 11.66 -2.40 9.07
C ILE A 370 10.76 -3.32 9.89
N ILE A 371 9.83 -3.99 9.22
CA ILE A 371 8.87 -4.90 9.84
C ILE A 371 8.66 -6.12 8.96
N ASP A 372 8.59 -7.27 9.59
CA ASP A 372 8.27 -8.55 8.97
C ASP A 372 7.28 -9.27 9.88
N ILE A 373 5.99 -9.10 9.58
CA ILE A 373 4.92 -9.64 10.43
C ILE A 373 4.93 -11.16 10.46
N ARG A 374 5.38 -11.83 9.38
CA ARG A 374 5.48 -13.28 9.37
C ARG A 374 6.55 -13.75 10.34
N LEU A 375 7.73 -13.14 10.33
CA LEU A 375 8.78 -13.41 11.32
C LEU A 375 8.32 -13.07 12.74
N PHE A 376 7.63 -11.95 12.95
CA PHE A 376 7.08 -11.59 14.26
C PHE A 376 6.06 -12.62 14.79
N LYS A 377 5.10 -13.05 13.96
CA LYS A 377 4.16 -14.12 14.30
C LYS A 377 4.89 -15.43 14.61
N TYR A 378 5.98 -15.72 13.89
CA TYR A 378 6.81 -16.89 14.15
C TYR A 378 7.54 -16.81 15.51
N CYS A 379 8.10 -15.64 15.88
CA CYS A 379 8.69 -15.41 17.20
C CYS A 379 7.69 -15.61 18.34
N LEU A 380 6.41 -15.26 18.12
CA LEU A 380 5.33 -15.52 19.10
C LEU A 380 5.05 -17.02 19.26
N ALA A 381 5.11 -17.79 18.17
CA ALA A 381 4.87 -19.23 18.17
C ALA A 381 6.07 -20.04 18.67
N ASN A 382 7.29 -19.59 18.36
CA ASN A 382 8.55 -20.25 18.67
C ASN A 382 9.56 -19.26 19.27
N GLN A 383 9.45 -19.04 20.57
CA GLN A 383 10.26 -18.04 21.30
C GLN A 383 11.75 -18.36 21.36
N ASP A 384 12.09 -19.64 21.16
CA ASP A 384 13.47 -20.13 21.19
C ASP A 384 14.12 -20.05 19.78
N PHE A 385 13.37 -19.61 18.76
CA PHE A 385 13.84 -19.53 17.39
C PHE A 385 14.97 -18.49 17.24
N GLY A 386 16.11 -18.95 16.73
CA GLY A 386 17.25 -18.07 16.46
C GLY A 386 17.86 -17.44 17.72
N ASP A 387 17.66 -18.01 18.91
CA ASP A 387 18.01 -17.49 20.24
C ASP A 387 19.07 -16.35 20.26
N LYS A 388 18.57 -15.13 20.54
CA LYS A 388 19.35 -13.91 20.76
C LYS A 388 18.99 -13.27 22.10
N ALA A 389 18.70 -14.06 23.14
CA ALA A 389 18.19 -13.57 24.41
C ALA A 389 18.93 -12.32 24.95
N LEU A 390 20.26 -12.32 24.94
CA LEU A 390 21.07 -11.18 25.42
C LEU A 390 20.82 -9.88 24.64
N ALA A 391 20.65 -9.95 23.31
CA ALA A 391 20.37 -8.77 22.50
C ALA A 391 18.94 -8.27 22.75
N VAL A 392 17.97 -9.18 22.90
CA VAL A 392 16.58 -8.82 23.24
C VAL A 392 16.50 -8.20 24.63
N GLU A 393 17.25 -8.70 25.61
CA GLU A 393 17.36 -8.12 26.96
C GLU A 393 17.97 -6.72 26.91
N THR A 394 18.98 -6.51 26.07
CA THR A 394 19.60 -5.20 25.85
C THR A 394 18.58 -4.18 25.33
N LEU A 395 17.80 -4.54 24.31
CA LEU A 395 16.74 -3.67 23.78
C LEU A 395 15.56 -3.51 24.74
N SER A 396 15.22 -4.56 25.50
CA SER A 396 14.20 -4.49 26.54
C SER A 396 14.60 -3.47 27.61
N LYS A 397 15.90 -3.39 27.95
CA LYS A 397 16.40 -2.37 28.86
C LYS A 397 16.29 -0.97 28.29
N ALA A 398 16.53 -0.80 26.98
CA ALA A 398 16.33 0.48 26.30
C ALA A 398 14.86 0.93 26.42
N LEU A 399 13.90 0.03 26.18
CA LEU A 399 12.47 0.33 26.29
C LEU A 399 12.05 0.62 27.75
N GLU A 400 12.61 -0.10 28.72
CA GLU A 400 12.37 0.15 30.15
C GLU A 400 12.82 1.56 30.54
N ILE A 401 14.01 2.00 30.10
CA ILE A 401 14.49 3.38 30.32
C ILE A 401 13.59 4.40 29.61
N GLN A 402 13.11 4.05 28.41
CA GLN A 402 12.32 4.94 27.58
C GLN A 402 10.92 5.18 28.15
N VAL A 403 10.18 4.13 28.51
CA VAL A 403 8.75 4.22 28.90
C VAL A 403 8.40 3.51 30.21
N GLY A 404 9.37 2.96 30.94
CA GLY A 404 9.14 2.29 32.22
C GLY A 404 8.38 0.97 32.09
N ILE A 405 8.55 0.26 30.97
CA ILE A 405 7.94 -1.05 30.74
C ILE A 405 9.00 -2.13 30.86
N GLU A 406 8.79 -3.08 31.78
CA GLU A 406 9.55 -4.32 31.84
C GLU A 406 8.89 -5.36 30.95
N LEU A 407 9.62 -5.81 29.92
CA LEU A 407 9.13 -6.81 28.98
C LEU A 407 9.49 -8.23 29.45
N SER A 408 8.60 -9.17 29.17
CA SER A 408 8.85 -10.60 29.39
C SER A 408 8.28 -11.46 28.25
N PRO A 409 8.82 -12.66 28.01
CA PRO A 409 8.26 -13.58 27.03
C PRO A 409 6.81 -13.93 27.35
N LEU A 410 5.95 -13.83 26.33
CA LEU A 410 4.54 -14.17 26.48
C LEU A 410 4.36 -15.68 26.76
N PRO A 411 3.43 -16.13 27.61
CA PRO A 411 3.23 -17.58 27.81
C PRO A 411 2.86 -18.30 26.50
N LYS A 412 3.51 -19.45 26.18
CA LYS A 412 3.29 -20.22 24.93
C LYS A 412 1.81 -20.53 24.62
N LYS A 413 0.97 -20.70 25.66
CA LYS A 413 -0.47 -20.97 25.54
C LYS A 413 -1.36 -19.72 25.42
N TYR A 414 -0.80 -18.51 25.39
CA TYR A 414 -1.60 -17.28 25.37
C TYR A 414 -2.38 -17.12 24.06
N LEU A 415 -1.72 -17.39 22.93
CA LEU A 415 -2.31 -17.34 21.59
C LEU A 415 -2.65 -18.73 21.01
N ASN A 416 -2.26 -19.81 21.68
CA ASN A 416 -2.34 -21.19 21.16
C ASN A 416 -1.84 -21.28 19.70
N ALA A 417 -0.65 -20.74 19.47
CA ALA A 417 -0.06 -20.68 18.14
C ALA A 417 0.38 -22.07 17.66
N ARG A 418 0.17 -22.36 16.39
CA ARG A 418 0.68 -23.56 15.71
C ARG A 418 1.28 -23.18 14.36
N VAL A 419 2.44 -23.77 14.05
CA VAL A 419 3.04 -23.66 12.72
C VAL A 419 2.18 -24.46 11.74
N VAL A 420 1.74 -23.81 10.67
CA VAL A 420 1.06 -24.44 9.54
C VAL A 420 2.15 -24.97 8.62
N PRO A 421 2.26 -26.30 8.42
CA PRO A 421 3.14 -26.83 7.39
C PRO A 421 2.72 -26.21 6.06
N ARG A 422 3.68 -25.74 5.26
CA ARG A 422 3.38 -25.38 3.87
C ARG A 422 2.71 -26.59 3.23
N THR A 423 1.46 -26.47 2.84
CA THR A 423 0.73 -27.50 2.10
C THR A 423 1.42 -27.63 0.75
N GLY A 424 2.40 -28.53 0.67
CA GLY A 424 3.13 -28.86 -0.55
C GLY A 424 3.62 -27.64 -1.34
N GLU A 425 4.93 -27.44 -1.45
CA GLU A 425 5.55 -28.04 -2.63
C GLU A 425 4.93 -29.42 -2.95
N GLY A 426 3.71 -29.42 -3.50
CA GLY A 426 3.54 -30.26 -4.66
C GLY A 426 4.73 -29.85 -5.51
N GLN A 427 5.63 -30.79 -5.78
CA GLN A 427 6.36 -30.71 -7.02
C GLN A 427 5.28 -30.26 -8.01
N SER A 428 5.31 -29.01 -8.48
CA SER A 428 4.73 -28.75 -9.78
C SER A 428 5.48 -29.77 -10.61
N GLN A 429 4.83 -30.91 -10.88
CA GLN A 429 5.23 -31.73 -11.99
C GLN A 429 5.28 -30.71 -13.10
N LEU A 430 6.50 -30.44 -13.57
CA LEU A 430 6.74 -29.54 -14.68
C LEU A 430 6.02 -30.20 -15.85
N ALA A 431 4.73 -29.93 -15.93
CA ALA A 431 3.84 -30.47 -16.91
C ALA A 431 3.95 -29.52 -18.10
N VAL A 432 4.45 -30.04 -19.20
CA VAL A 432 4.53 -29.28 -20.44
C VAL A 432 3.21 -29.41 -21.18
N LEU A 433 2.80 -28.34 -21.87
CA LEU A 433 1.68 -28.40 -22.78
C LEU A 433 1.91 -29.51 -23.83
N PRO A 434 0.85 -30.19 -24.28
CA PRO A 434 0.97 -31.24 -25.29
C PRO A 434 1.59 -30.65 -26.57
N PHE A 435 2.81 -31.13 -26.88
CA PHE A 435 3.56 -30.76 -28.08
C PHE A 435 3.69 -31.99 -28.98
N ASN A 436 3.35 -31.84 -30.26
CA ASN A 436 3.46 -32.90 -31.26
C ASN A 436 4.00 -32.31 -32.56
N HIS A 437 5.17 -32.77 -33.00
CA HIS A 437 5.76 -32.36 -34.27
C HIS A 437 6.64 -33.48 -34.87
N PRO A 438 6.33 -33.98 -36.09
CA PRO A 438 6.93 -35.19 -36.66
C PRO A 438 8.46 -35.22 -36.71
N ALA A 439 9.10 -34.05 -36.84
CA ALA A 439 10.55 -33.93 -36.86
C ALA A 439 11.20 -33.98 -35.46
N PHE A 440 10.49 -33.59 -34.41
CA PHE A 440 11.02 -33.42 -33.05
C PHE A 440 10.60 -34.54 -32.10
N ASP A 441 9.49 -35.25 -32.37
CA ASP A 441 8.97 -36.29 -31.47
C ASP A 441 10.00 -37.39 -31.17
N SER A 442 10.78 -37.79 -32.19
CA SER A 442 11.84 -38.78 -32.01
C SER A 442 12.95 -38.31 -31.05
N HIS A 443 13.28 -37.02 -31.07
CA HIS A 443 14.29 -36.40 -30.21
C HIS A 443 13.76 -36.10 -28.80
N LEU A 444 12.48 -35.70 -28.71
CA LEU A 444 11.82 -35.35 -27.45
C LEU A 444 11.37 -36.60 -26.67
N SER A 445 11.23 -37.76 -27.32
CA SER A 445 10.88 -39.03 -26.65
C SER A 445 11.83 -39.47 -25.54
N VAL A 446 13.06 -38.93 -25.52
CA VAL A 446 14.08 -39.18 -24.49
C VAL A 446 13.81 -38.34 -23.23
N ILE A 447 13.11 -37.23 -23.36
CA ILE A 447 12.80 -36.28 -22.29
C ILE A 447 11.43 -36.64 -21.72
N LYS A 448 11.41 -37.29 -20.55
CA LYS A 448 10.18 -37.65 -19.83
C LYS A 448 9.75 -36.48 -18.95
N LEU A 449 8.95 -35.58 -19.50
CA LEU A 449 8.20 -34.59 -18.73
C LEU A 449 6.75 -35.06 -18.64
N ASP A 450 6.09 -34.74 -17.54
CA ASP A 450 4.65 -34.95 -17.43
C ASP A 450 3.95 -34.00 -18.42
N VAL A 451 2.79 -34.39 -18.95
CA VAL A 451 2.01 -33.60 -19.91
C VAL A 451 0.72 -33.20 -19.22
N ASP A 452 0.35 -31.93 -19.35
CA ASP A 452 -0.89 -31.43 -18.78
C ASP A 452 -2.06 -31.76 -19.74
N ASP A 453 -2.96 -32.64 -19.30
CA ASP A 453 -4.12 -33.14 -20.08
C ASP A 453 -5.37 -32.26 -19.87
N GLU A 454 -5.24 -31.02 -19.38
CA GLU A 454 -6.36 -30.09 -19.32
C GLU A 454 -6.81 -29.71 -20.75
N ASP A 455 -7.91 -30.32 -21.20
CA ASP A 455 -8.58 -30.08 -22.47
C ASP A 455 -8.98 -28.60 -22.63
N PHE A 456 -8.19 -27.86 -23.42
CA PHE A 456 -8.52 -26.49 -23.84
C PHE A 456 -9.63 -26.41 -24.92
N ASP A 457 -10.23 -27.55 -25.30
CA ASP A 457 -11.24 -27.65 -26.36
C ASP A 457 -12.63 -27.07 -25.99
N THR A 458 -12.77 -26.39 -24.85
CA THR A 458 -13.99 -25.62 -24.52
C THR A 458 -13.84 -24.09 -24.57
N LEU A 459 -12.66 -23.56 -24.91
CA LEU A 459 -12.51 -22.14 -25.22
C LEU A 459 -12.75 -21.91 -26.71
N ALA A 460 -13.96 -21.45 -27.04
CA ALA A 460 -14.31 -21.01 -28.39
C ALA A 460 -13.22 -20.07 -28.94
N PRO A 461 -12.67 -20.33 -30.13
CA PRO A 461 -11.65 -19.46 -30.69
C PRO A 461 -12.14 -18.01 -30.84
N LEU A 462 -11.40 -17.09 -30.23
CA LEU A 462 -11.65 -15.62 -30.20
C LEU A 462 -11.82 -14.95 -31.57
N HIS A 463 -11.63 -15.66 -32.68
CA HIS A 463 -11.85 -15.16 -34.04
C HIS A 463 -13.30 -15.28 -34.54
N GLN A 464 -14.24 -15.81 -33.75
CA GLN A 464 -15.67 -15.90 -34.12
C GLN A 464 -16.58 -14.80 -33.53
N LEU A 465 -16.04 -13.79 -32.85
CA LEU A 465 -16.84 -12.71 -32.23
C LEU A 465 -16.86 -11.38 -33.00
N ALA A 466 -16.42 -11.34 -34.26
CA ALA A 466 -16.59 -10.17 -35.13
C ALA A 466 -17.38 -10.54 -36.39
N PRO A 467 -18.66 -10.12 -36.54
CA PRO A 467 -19.22 -9.96 -37.86
C PRO A 467 -18.68 -8.66 -38.44
N GLU A 468 -17.66 -8.77 -39.30
CA GLU A 468 -17.39 -7.76 -40.31
C GLU A 468 -18.69 -7.46 -41.07
N LYS A 469 -19.16 -6.22 -40.99
CA LYS A 469 -20.04 -5.65 -42.01
C LYS A 469 -19.45 -4.35 -42.50
N THR A 470 -18.59 -4.50 -43.49
CA THR A 470 -18.39 -3.53 -44.56
C THR A 470 -19.69 -3.37 -45.35
N HIS A 471 -20.28 -2.17 -45.26
CA HIS A 471 -20.83 -1.40 -46.39
C HIS A 471 -21.12 0.04 -45.94
#